data_AF-A0A7C4P188-F1
#
_entry.id   AF-A0A7C4P188-F1
#
_cell.length_a   1.000
_cell.length_b   1.000
_cell.length_c   1.000
_cell.angle_alpha   90.00
_cell.angle_beta   90.00
_cell.angle_gamma   90.00
#
_symmetry.space_group_name_H-M   'P 1'
#
loop_
_entity.id
_entity.type
_entity.pdbx_description
1 polymer ?
#
loop_
_entity_poly.entity_id
_entity_poly.type
_entity_poly.pdbx_seq_one_letter_code
_entity_poly.pdbx_strand_id
1 'polypeptide(L)'
;MDRKNIKGFLEFVYDFYKSMKAHEITLVYEGEITHQITKAFTSLTESNMAKEEESNSVQKKVFHVMVECLQNISKHADNFGSDDFLFAGRGIFMVSKGDSEYHVTTGNVIENSKIE
;
A
#
# COMPACT_ATOMS: atom_id res chain seq x y z
N MET A 1 -26.65 13.98 -9.45
CA MET A 1 -25.24 14.36 -9.65
C MET A 1 -25.09 14.95 -11.05
N ASP A 2 -24.50 16.14 -11.15
CA ASP A 2 -24.44 16.92 -12.40
C ASP A 2 -23.35 16.38 -13.35
N ARG A 3 -23.64 16.24 -14.66
CA ARG A 3 -22.77 15.55 -15.63
C ARG A 3 -21.42 16.26 -15.85
N LYS A 4 -21.35 17.59 -15.64
CA LYS A 4 -20.09 18.34 -15.67
C LYS A 4 -19.13 17.93 -14.55
N ASN A 5 -19.66 17.57 -13.39
CA ASN A 5 -18.87 17.16 -12.22
C ASN A 5 -18.25 15.77 -12.43
N ILE A 6 -18.93 14.89 -13.18
CA ILE A 6 -18.44 13.55 -13.55
C ILE A 6 -17.22 13.64 -14.47
N LYS A 7 -17.24 14.55 -15.46
CA LYS A 7 -16.12 14.71 -16.39
C LYS A 7 -14.84 15.18 -15.68
N GLY A 8 -14.95 16.18 -14.80
CA GLY A 8 -13.81 16.65 -14.01
C GLY A 8 -13.26 15.58 -13.06
N PHE A 9 -14.13 14.77 -12.44
CA PHE A 9 -13.69 13.65 -11.60
C PHE A 9 -12.95 12.57 -12.39
N LEU A 10 -13.41 12.23 -13.60
CA LEU A 10 -12.72 11.26 -14.46
C LEU A 10 -11.35 11.77 -14.91
N GLU A 11 -11.22 13.06 -15.22
CA GLU A 11 -9.94 13.70 -15.54
C GLU A 11 -8.97 13.57 -14.35
N PHE A 12 -9.43 13.86 -13.13
CA PHE A 12 -8.64 13.67 -11.91
C PHE A 12 -8.17 12.22 -11.71
N VAL A 13 -9.07 11.24 -11.84
CA VAL A 13 -8.72 9.81 -11.70
C VAL A 13 -7.69 9.40 -12.75
N TYR A 14 -7.84 9.88 -13.98
CA TYR A 14 -6.90 9.57 -15.05
C TYR A 14 -5.53 10.22 -14.83
N ASP A 15 -5.47 11.44 -14.32
CA ASP A 15 -4.21 12.10 -13.97
C ASP A 15 -3.52 11.41 -12.79
N PHE A 16 -4.28 10.96 -11.78
CA PHE A 16 -3.74 10.13 -10.70
C PHE A 16 -3.15 8.83 -11.23
N TYR A 17 -3.86 8.14 -12.14
CA TYR A 17 -3.35 6.95 -12.81
C TYR A 17 -2.05 7.21 -13.60
N LYS A 18 -1.96 8.32 -14.35
CA LYS A 18 -0.72 8.70 -15.05
C LYS A 18 0.43 8.90 -14.06
N SER A 19 0.17 9.56 -12.93
CA SER A 19 1.17 9.75 -11.88
C SER A 19 1.63 8.42 -11.30
N MET A 20 0.72 7.48 -11.04
CA MET A 20 1.06 6.12 -10.60
C MET A 20 1.95 5.40 -11.63
N LYS A 21 1.59 5.49 -12.91
CA LYS A 21 2.39 4.93 -14.01
C LYS A 21 3.78 5.55 -14.10
N ALA A 22 3.90 6.87 -13.94
CA ALA A 22 5.18 7.58 -14.01
C ALA A 22 6.14 7.23 -12.87
N HIS A 23 5.61 6.81 -11.70
CA HIS A 23 6.39 6.37 -10.54
C HIS A 23 6.42 4.84 -10.40
N GLU A 24 5.99 4.12 -11.45
CA GLU A 24 5.99 2.65 -11.52
C GLU A 24 5.30 1.96 -10.34
N ILE A 25 4.27 2.61 -9.81
CA ILE A 25 3.45 2.11 -8.70
C ILE A 25 2.56 1.00 -9.22
N THR A 26 2.75 -0.21 -8.70
CA THR A 26 1.99 -1.41 -9.10
C THR A 26 0.83 -1.70 -8.15
N LEU A 27 0.92 -1.23 -6.90
CA LEU A 27 -0.13 -1.38 -5.90
C LEU A 27 -0.10 -0.19 -4.94
N VAL A 28 -1.27 0.37 -4.62
CA VAL A 28 -1.46 1.35 -3.54
C VAL A 28 -2.74 1.04 -2.79
N TYR A 29 -2.69 1.15 -1.48
CA TYR A 29 -3.84 0.98 -0.60
C TYR A 29 -3.75 1.95 0.58
N GLU A 30 -4.85 2.63 0.87
CA GLU A 30 -5.06 3.35 2.11
C GLU A 30 -6.28 2.75 2.80
N GLY A 31 -6.15 2.41 4.08
CA GLY A 31 -7.21 1.81 4.86
C GLY A 31 -6.71 0.93 5.98
N GLU A 32 -7.62 0.16 6.56
CA GLU A 32 -7.33 -0.77 7.66
C GLU A 32 -6.56 -2.00 7.16
N ILE A 33 -5.39 -2.23 7.76
CA ILE A 33 -4.54 -3.38 7.42
C ILE A 33 -4.98 -4.60 8.24
N THR A 34 -5.84 -5.41 7.63
CA THR A 34 -6.28 -6.69 8.19
C THR A 34 -5.47 -7.86 7.63
N HIS A 35 -5.53 -9.01 8.29
CA HIS A 35 -4.88 -10.24 7.78
C HIS A 35 -5.39 -10.68 6.40
N GLN A 36 -6.65 -10.39 6.05
CA GLN A 36 -7.19 -10.66 4.72
C GLN A 36 -6.57 -9.75 3.67
N ILE A 37 -6.40 -8.47 4.00
CA ILE A 37 -5.71 -7.48 3.14
C ILE A 37 -4.25 -7.89 2.92
N THR A 38 -3.55 -8.28 3.99
CA THR A 38 -2.17 -8.76 3.90
C THR A 38 -2.05 -9.91 2.90
N LYS A 39 -2.90 -10.94 3.02
CA LYS A 39 -2.92 -12.08 2.10
C LYS A 39 -3.21 -11.66 0.66
N ALA A 40 -4.20 -10.80 0.46
CA ALA A 40 -4.57 -10.32 -0.87
C ALA A 40 -3.39 -9.60 -1.55
N PHE A 41 -2.70 -8.71 -0.84
CA PHE A 41 -1.61 -7.91 -1.41
C PHE A 41 -0.37 -8.74 -1.68
N THR A 42 -0.01 -9.64 -0.77
CA THR A 42 1.12 -10.54 -1.00
C THR A 42 0.85 -11.45 -2.20
N SER A 43 -0.34 -12.04 -2.31
CA SER A 43 -0.69 -12.90 -3.46
C SER A 43 -0.78 -12.15 -4.78
N LEU A 44 -1.26 -10.90 -4.78
CA LEU A 44 -1.27 -10.04 -5.97
C LEU A 44 0.16 -9.74 -6.43
N THR A 45 1.05 -9.40 -5.50
CA THR A 45 2.44 -9.08 -5.83
C THR A 45 3.20 -10.31 -6.31
N GLU A 46 3.07 -11.46 -5.63
CA GLU A 46 3.61 -12.74 -6.09
C GLU A 46 3.14 -13.11 -7.50
N SER A 47 1.85 -12.95 -7.78
CA SER A 47 1.29 -13.22 -9.10
C SER A 47 1.84 -12.30 -10.19
N ASN A 48 2.13 -11.03 -9.86
CA ASN A 48 2.76 -10.10 -10.79
C ASN A 48 4.24 -10.45 -11.02
N MET A 49 4.99 -10.73 -9.96
CA MET A 49 6.40 -11.15 -10.06
C MET A 49 6.57 -12.45 -10.85
N ALA A 50 5.64 -13.40 -10.69
CA ALA A 50 5.63 -14.65 -11.44
C ALA A 50 5.39 -14.45 -12.95
N LYS A 51 4.54 -13.47 -13.33
CA LYS A 51 4.32 -13.11 -14.74
C LYS A 51 5.52 -12.44 -15.38
N GLU A 52 6.33 -11.76 -14.58
CA GLU A 52 7.54 -11.05 -15.00
C GLU A 52 8.80 -11.93 -14.93
N GLU A 53 8.62 -13.24 -14.70
CA GLU A 53 9.70 -14.24 -14.62
C GLU A 53 10.78 -13.91 -13.58
N GLU A 54 10.39 -13.23 -12.50
CA GLU A 54 11.28 -12.90 -11.40
C GLU A 54 11.82 -14.16 -10.72
N SER A 55 13.07 -14.10 -10.27
CA SER A 55 13.67 -15.23 -9.56
C SER A 55 12.94 -15.53 -8.24
N ASN A 56 12.82 -16.81 -7.91
CA ASN A 56 12.19 -17.26 -6.65
C ASN A 56 12.82 -16.65 -5.39
N SER A 57 14.11 -16.31 -5.42
CA SER A 57 14.82 -15.65 -4.32
C SER A 57 14.34 -14.22 -4.12
N VAL A 58 14.16 -13.46 -5.21
CA VAL A 58 13.62 -12.09 -5.15
C VAL A 58 12.16 -12.12 -4.69
N GLN A 59 11.34 -13.00 -5.25
CA GLN A 59 9.93 -13.14 -4.87
C GLN A 59 9.76 -13.37 -3.36
N LYS A 60 10.52 -14.32 -2.78
CA LYS A 60 10.50 -14.58 -1.34
C LYS A 60 10.95 -13.38 -0.53
N LYS A 61 11.99 -12.68 -0.97
CA LYS A 61 12.51 -11.50 -0.26
C LYS A 61 11.46 -10.39 -0.23
N VAL A 62 10.84 -10.09 -1.37
CA VAL A 62 9.76 -9.09 -1.46
C VAL A 62 8.58 -9.50 -0.59
N PHE A 63 8.12 -10.75 -0.67
CA PHE A 63 7.04 -11.28 0.17
C PHE A 63 7.30 -11.07 1.67
N HIS A 64 8.48 -11.45 2.16
CA HIS A 64 8.80 -11.31 3.58
C HIS A 64 8.85 -9.85 4.03
N VAL A 65 9.45 -8.97 3.22
CA VAL A 65 9.46 -7.53 3.50
C VAL A 65 8.04 -6.97 3.55
N MET A 66 7.19 -7.32 2.57
CA MET A 66 5.79 -6.89 2.56
C MET A 66 5.04 -7.34 3.81
N VAL A 67 5.17 -8.63 4.19
CA VAL A 67 4.50 -9.16 5.38
C VAL A 67 4.94 -8.42 6.63
N GLU A 68 6.23 -8.18 6.81
CA GLU A 68 6.75 -7.46 7.98
C GLU A 68 6.22 -6.01 8.02
N CYS A 69 6.29 -5.30 6.89
CA CYS A 69 5.78 -3.93 6.79
C CYS A 69 4.26 -3.84 7.06
N LEU A 70 3.47 -4.77 6.53
CA LEU A 70 2.02 -4.82 6.77
C LEU A 70 1.69 -5.18 8.22
N GLN A 71 2.46 -6.11 8.81
CA GLN A 71 2.33 -6.41 10.23
C GLN A 71 2.73 -5.23 11.11
N ASN A 72 3.73 -4.44 10.70
CA ASN A 72 4.13 -3.25 11.43
C ASN A 72 2.98 -2.23 11.48
N ILE A 73 2.31 -1.97 10.36
CA ILE A 73 1.11 -1.12 10.36
C ILE A 73 0.02 -1.74 11.25
N SER A 74 -0.28 -3.02 11.08
CA SER A 74 -1.37 -3.68 11.82
C SER A 74 -1.14 -3.71 13.33
N LYS A 75 0.11 -3.84 13.80
CA LYS A 75 0.47 -3.88 15.23
C LYS A 75 0.70 -2.49 15.84
N HIS A 76 1.20 -1.53 15.07
CA HIS A 76 1.68 -0.23 15.56
C HIS A 76 0.89 0.98 15.06
N ALA A 77 -0.15 0.81 14.23
CA ALA A 77 -1.12 1.88 14.02
C ALA A 77 -1.80 2.12 15.37
N ASP A 78 -1.40 3.20 16.03
CA ASP A 78 -1.71 3.45 17.43
C ASP A 78 -3.21 3.30 17.70
N ASN A 79 -3.53 2.49 18.70
CA ASN A 79 -4.84 2.49 19.32
C ASN A 79 -4.96 3.81 20.08
N PHE A 80 -5.34 4.88 19.37
CA PHE A 80 -5.74 6.14 19.98
C PHE A 80 -6.73 5.81 21.10
N GLY A 81 -6.36 6.15 22.33
CA GLY A 81 -7.06 5.69 23.52
C GLY A 81 -8.57 5.85 23.41
N SER A 82 -9.28 4.71 23.45
CA SER A 82 -10.72 4.49 23.67
C SER A 82 -11.78 5.26 22.86
N ASP A 83 -11.51 6.41 22.26
CA ASP A 83 -12.56 7.27 21.67
C ASP A 83 -12.44 7.47 20.15
N ASP A 84 -11.29 7.16 19.52
CA ASP A 84 -11.09 7.36 18.07
C ASP A 84 -10.67 6.06 17.34
N PHE A 85 -11.58 5.08 17.35
CA PHE A 85 -11.47 3.83 16.57
C PHE A 85 -11.34 4.04 15.05
N LEU A 86 -11.57 5.26 14.56
CA LEU A 86 -11.55 5.60 13.13
C LEU A 86 -10.16 5.48 12.48
N PHE A 87 -9.08 5.49 13.26
CA PHE A 87 -7.70 5.44 12.78
C PHE A 87 -6.90 4.21 13.24
N ALA A 88 -7.44 3.41 14.16
CA ALA A 88 -6.79 2.20 14.63
C ALA A 88 -6.57 1.22 13.47
N GLY A 89 -5.36 0.70 13.31
CA GLY A 89 -5.03 -0.24 12.22
C GLY A 89 -4.96 0.39 10.81
N ARG A 90 -5.17 1.71 10.65
CA ARG A 90 -5.12 2.36 9.32
C ARG A 90 -3.72 2.79 8.95
N GLY A 91 -3.40 2.60 7.68
CA GLY A 91 -2.17 3.10 7.09
C GLY A 91 -2.26 3.17 5.57
N ILE A 92 -1.18 3.65 4.98
CA ILE A 92 -0.92 3.58 3.56
C ILE A 92 0.15 2.52 3.29
N PHE A 93 -0.09 1.71 2.26
CA PHE A 93 0.81 0.69 1.77
C PHE A 93 0.96 0.84 0.27
N MET A 94 2.18 0.83 -0.22
CA MET A 94 2.50 1.04 -1.63
C MET A 94 3.62 0.10 -2.07
N VAL A 95 3.48 -0.46 -3.27
CA VAL A 95 4.53 -1.21 -3.97
C VAL A 95 4.78 -0.53 -5.31
N SER A 96 6.05 -0.27 -5.60
CA SER A 96 6.51 0.09 -6.94
C SER A 96 7.62 -0.86 -7.38
N LYS A 97 7.74 -1.01 -8.70
CA LYS A 97 8.78 -1.82 -9.33
C LYS A 97 9.52 -0.94 -10.32
N GLY A 98 10.77 -0.60 -10.01
CA GLY A 98 11.69 0.00 -10.96
C GLY A 98 12.39 -1.05 -11.82
N ASP A 99 13.30 -0.60 -12.69
CA ASP A 99 14.02 -1.47 -13.65
C ASP A 99 14.72 -2.68 -13.00
N SER A 100 15.24 -2.53 -11.76
CA SER A 100 16.01 -3.58 -11.08
C SER A 100 15.63 -3.81 -9.63
N GLU A 101 14.67 -3.06 -9.08
CA GLU A 101 14.36 -3.10 -7.66
C GLU A 101 12.87 -2.93 -7.36
N TYR A 102 12.46 -3.54 -6.25
CA TYR A 102 11.13 -3.40 -5.68
C TYR A 102 11.21 -2.44 -4.50
N HIS A 103 10.31 -1.46 -4.48
CA HIS A 103 10.13 -0.58 -3.33
C HIS A 103 8.83 -0.94 -2.63
N VAL A 104 8.92 -1.26 -1.35
CA VAL A 104 7.77 -1.41 -0.46
C VAL A 104 7.77 -0.22 0.49
N THR A 105 6.75 0.62 0.38
CA THR A 105 6.61 1.84 1.17
C THR A 105 5.37 1.73 2.05
N THR A 106 5.52 2.11 3.32
CA THR A 106 4.44 2.08 4.30
C THR A 106 4.41 3.36 5.11
N GLY A 107 3.22 3.77 5.53
CA GLY A 107 3.04 4.83 6.50
C GLY A 107 1.81 4.59 7.35
N ASN A 108 1.88 4.95 8.62
CA ASN A 108 0.75 4.95 9.54
C ASN A 108 0.87 6.17 10.45
N VAL A 109 -0.25 6.60 11.01
CA VAL A 109 -0.25 7.69 11.99
C VAL A 109 0.38 7.18 13.29
N ILE A 110 1.25 8.00 13.88
CA ILE A 110 1.87 7.77 15.20
C ILE A 110 1.74 9.05 16.03
N GLU A 111 1.73 8.91 17.36
CA GLU A 111 1.84 10.08 18.23
C GLU A 111 3.21 10.77 18.06
N ASN A 112 3.22 12.11 18.10
CA ASN A 112 4.48 12.89 18.04
C ASN A 112 5.45 12.53 19.17
N SER A 113 4.95 12.03 20.31
CA SER A 113 5.75 11.53 21.44
C SER A 113 6.63 10.31 21.09
N LYS A 114 6.29 9.61 20.01
CA LYS A 114 7.00 8.42 19.50
C LYS A 114 7.97 8.73 18.36
N ILE A 115 8.08 10.00 17.97
CA ILE A 115 9.08 10.47 17.01
C ILE A 115 10.39 10.67 17.77
N GLU A 116 11.45 9.94 17.39
CA GLU A 116 12.82 10.10 17.90
C GLU A 116 13.59 11.22 17.17
#